data_AF-A0A7Z9PY28-F1
#
_entry.id   AF-A0A7Z9PY28-F1
#
_cell.length_a   1.000
_cell.length_b   1.000
_cell.length_c   1.000
_cell.angle_alpha   90.00
_cell.angle_beta   90.00
_cell.angle_gamma   90.00
#
_symmetry.space_group_name_H-M   'P 1'
#
loop_
_entity.id
_entity.type
_entity.pdbx_description
1 polymer ?
#
loop_
_entity_poly.entity_id
_entity_poly.type
_entity_poly.pdbx_seq_one_letter_code
_entity_poly.pdbx_strand_id
1 'polypeptide(L)' 'GSYDVPVALGEVFIYRMVHPARLTISLEYQNKTWVIGEVRGVCNSSPSEGALDWIRRWVDTGRRS' A
#
# COMPACT_ATOMS: atom_id res chain seq x y z
N GLY A 1 4.80 -16.89 -2.44
CA GLY A 1 4.80 -15.66 -1.63
C GLY A 1 3.56 -15.62 -0.75
N SER A 2 3.62 -14.93 0.39
CA SER A 2 2.45 -14.74 1.27
C SER A 2 1.26 -14.06 0.59
N TYR A 3 1.52 -13.34 -0.52
CA TYR A 3 0.52 -12.59 -1.28
C TYR A 3 0.03 -13.29 -2.56
N ASP A 4 0.56 -14.47 -2.91
CA ASP A 4 0.24 -15.10 -4.22
C ASP A 4 -1.26 -15.39 -4.36
N VAL A 5 -1.87 -16.00 -3.34
CA VAL A 5 -3.30 -16.34 -3.34
C VAL A 5 -4.18 -15.09 -3.18
N PRO A 6 -3.95 -14.19 -2.21
CA PRO A 6 -4.76 -12.97 -2.08
C PRO A 6 -4.72 -12.06 -3.31
N VAL A 7 -3.58 -11.97 -4.01
CA VAL A 7 -3.48 -11.21 -5.27
C VAL A 7 -4.29 -11.88 -6.38
N ALA A 8 -4.21 -13.21 -6.50
CA ALA A 8 -4.97 -13.96 -7.51
C ALA A 8 -6.50 -13.84 -7.31
N LEU A 9 -6.94 -13.73 -6.06
CA LEU A 9 -8.35 -13.54 -5.70
C LEU A 9 -8.80 -12.08 -5.81
N GLY A 10 -7.89 -11.14 -6.10
CA GLY A 10 -8.19 -9.71 -6.13
C GLY A 10 -8.49 -9.11 -4.75
N GLU A 11 -8.09 -9.80 -3.68
CA GLU A 11 -8.23 -9.34 -2.30
C GLU A 11 -7.10 -8.39 -1.90
N VAL A 12 -5.96 -8.46 -2.61
CA VAL A 12 -4.80 -7.59 -2.40
C VAL A 12 -4.27 -7.05 -3.72
N PHE A 13 -3.98 -5.76 -3.75
CA PHE A 13 -3.21 -5.12 -4.79
C PHE A 13 -1.86 -4.67 -4.25
N ILE A 14 -0.79 -4.96 -4.98
CA ILE A 14 0.56 -4.53 -4.63
C ILE A 14 0.96 -3.37 -5.54
N TYR A 15 1.24 -2.23 -4.92
CA TYR A 15 1.71 -1.04 -5.61
C TYR A 15 3.18 -0.78 -5.30
N ARG A 16 3.87 -0.24 -6.31
CA ARG A 16 5.22 0.26 -6.16
C ARG A 16 5.22 1.78 -6.31
N MET A 17 5.68 2.45 -5.27
CA MET A 17 5.86 3.90 -5.23
C MET A 17 7.32 4.25 -5.44
N VAL A 18 7.61 5.37 -6.10
CA VAL A 18 8.98 5.88 -6.31
C VAL A 18 9.23 7.24 -5.68
N HIS A 19 8.18 8.00 -5.37
CA HIS A 19 8.24 9.30 -4.70
C HIS A 19 7.22 9.33 -3.56
N PRO A 20 7.53 9.85 -2.37
CA PRO A 20 8.77 10.54 -1.99
C PRO A 20 9.95 9.58 -1.75
N ALA A 21 9.69 8.27 -1.70
CA ALA A 21 10.69 7.22 -1.59
C ALA A 21 10.25 5.97 -2.37
N ARG A 22 11.20 5.05 -2.59
CA ARG A 22 10.91 3.72 -3.15
C ARG A 22 10.24 2.85 -2.09
N LEU A 23 8.97 2.53 -2.30
CA LEU A 23 8.15 1.74 -1.37
C LEU A 23 7.37 0.67 -2.12
N THR A 24 7.11 -0.43 -1.42
CA THR A 24 6.11 -1.44 -1.76
C THR A 24 4.94 -1.27 -0.80
N ILE A 25 3.73 -1.17 -1.35
CA ILE A 25 2.50 -0.95 -0.60
C ILE A 25 1.55 -2.11 -0.92
N SER A 26 1.00 -2.77 0.10
CA SER A 26 -0.17 -3.64 -0.08
C SER A 26 -1.44 -2.84 0.23
N LEU A 27 -2.38 -2.87 -0.70
CA LEU A 27 -3.75 -2.41 -0.50
C LEU A 27 -4.63 -3.64 -0.40
N GLU A 28 -5.33 -3.80 0.71
CA GLU A 28 -6.03 -5.02 1.06
C GLU A 28 -7.53 -4.73 1.19
N TYR A 29 -8.36 -5.65 0.71
CA TYR A 29 -9.80 -5.56 0.83
C TYR A 29 -10.24 -6.25 2.12
N GLN A 30 -10.54 -5.45 3.14
CA GLN A 30 -10.97 -5.94 4.44
C GLN A 30 -12.30 -5.30 4.83
N ASN A 31 -13.24 -6.07 5.39
CA ASN A 31 -14.53 -5.53 5.86
C ASN A 31 -15.27 -4.66 4.83
N LYS A 32 -15.24 -5.08 3.55
CA LYS A 32 -15.83 -4.37 2.41
C LYS A 32 -15.21 -3.00 2.11
N THR A 33 -14.02 -2.71 2.63
CA THR A 33 -13.30 -1.47 2.41
C THR A 33 -11.85 -1.73 2.03
N TRP A 34 -11.28 -0.85 1.21
CA TRP A 34 -9.85 -0.89 0.88
C TRP A 34 -9.05 -0.18 1.96
N VAL A 35 -8.07 -0.87 2.51
CA VAL A 35 -7.16 -0.38 3.55
C VAL A 35 -5.71 -0.60 3.14
N ILE A 36 -4.81 0.23 3.66
CA ILE A 36 -3.37 0.00 3.53
C ILE A 36 -3.02 -1.14 4.50
N GLY A 37 -2.48 -2.24 3.98
CA GLY A 37 -2.00 -3.35 4.79
C GLY A 37 -0.58 -3.09 5.28
N GLU A 38 0.39 -3.26 4.38
CA GLU A 38 1.80 -3.04 4.63
C GLU A 38 2.37 -1.92 3.75
N VAL A 39 3.32 -1.18 4.32
CA VAL A 39 4.19 -0.26 3.58
C VAL A 39 5.62 -0.60 3.96
N ARG A 40 6.43 -0.99 2.97
CA ARG A 40 7.82 -1.37 3.16
C ARG A 40 8.71 -0.57 2.22
N GLY A 41 9.82 -0.07 2.75
CA GLY A 41 10.88 0.53 1.96
C GLY A 41 11.78 -0.51 1.30
N VAL A 42 12.85 -0.03 0.69
CA VAL A 42 13.90 -0.87 0.11
C VAL A 42 14.43 -1.85 1.16
N CYS A 43 14.64 -3.11 0.77
CA CYS A 43 15.08 -4.19 1.65
C CYS A 43 14.18 -4.38 2.89
N ASN A 44 12.86 -4.21 2.74
CA ASN A 44 11.86 -4.34 3.81
C ASN A 44 12.04 -3.36 4.99
N SER A 45 12.74 -2.24 4.76
CA SER A 45 12.91 -1.19 5.77
C SER A 45 11.58 -0.52 6.15
N SER A 46 11.52 0.04 7.35
CA SER A 46 10.40 0.88 7.75
C SER A 46 10.39 2.17 6.92
N PRO A 47 9.24 2.60 6.39
CA PRO A 47 9.11 3.88 5.70
C PRO A 47 9.36 5.06 6.64
N SER A 48 9.80 6.19 6.09
CA SER A 48 9.86 7.44 6.85
C SER A 48 8.45 8.01 7.11
N GLU A 49 8.31 8.83 8.15
CA GLU A 49 7.02 9.48 8.48
C GLU A 49 6.50 10.33 7.31
N GLY A 50 7.38 11.07 6.63
CA GLY A 50 7.01 11.85 5.46
C GLY A 50 6.48 10.98 4.31
N ALA A 51 7.05 9.79 4.12
CA ALA A 51 6.53 8.84 3.13
C ALA A 51 5.15 8.29 3.50
N LEU A 52 4.92 7.99 4.78
CA LEU A 52 3.60 7.56 5.26
C LEU A 52 2.54 8.64 5.10
N ASP A 53 2.88 9.91 5.37
CA ASP A 53 1.95 11.04 5.19
C ASP A 53 1.53 11.19 3.72
N TRP A 54 2.48 11.05 2.79
CA TRP A 54 2.19 11.05 1.35
C TRP A 54 1.23 9.93 0.94
N ILE A 55 1.44 8.70 1.44
CA ILE A 55 0.56 7.56 1.13
C ILE A 55 -0.85 7.82 1.66
N ARG A 56 -0.99 8.33 2.89
CA ARG A 56 -2.30 8.66 3.48
C ARG A 56 -3.05 9.65 2.61
N ARG A 57 -2.40 10.73 2.18
CA ARG A 57 -2.99 11.74 1.28
C ARG A 57 -3.41 11.14 -0.07
N TRP A 58 -2.59 10.27 -0.64
CA TRP A 58 -2.89 9.60 -1.91
C TRP A 58 -4.16 8.73 -1.80
N VAL A 59 -4.26 7.92 -0.74
CA VAL A 59 -5.44 7.07 -0.51
C VAL A 59 -6.70 7.91 -0.27
N ASP A 60 -6.60 8.97 0.53
CA ASP A 60 -7.74 9.85 0.80
C ASP A 60 -8.25 10.58 -0.45
N THR A 61 -7.35 10.93 -1.36
CA THR A 61 -7.72 11.57 -2.65
C THR A 61 -8.52 10.61 -3.53
N GLY A 62 -8.10 9.35 -3.61
CA GLY A 62 -8.80 8.32 -4.38
C GLY A 62 -10.21 8.00 -3.87
N ARG A 63 -10.49 8.24 -2.58
CA ARG A 63 -11.82 8.01 -1.98
C ARG A 63 -12.84 9.11 -2.26
N ARG A 64 -12.39 10.29 -2.72
CA ARG A 64 -13.25 11.45 -3.01
C ARG A 64 -13.64 11.58 -4.49
N SER A 65 -13.15 10.69 -5.35
CA SER A 65 -13.41 10.67 -6.80
C SER A 65 -14.52 9.72 -7.19
#